data_AF-F4MXH2-F1
#
_entry.id   AF-F4MXH2-F1
#
_cell.length_a   1.000
_cell.length_b   1.000
_cell.length_c   1.000
_cell.angle_alpha   90.00
_cell.angle_beta   90.00
_cell.angle_gamma   90.00
#
_symmetry.space_group_name_H-M   'P 1'
#
loop_
_entity.id
_entity.type
_entity.pdbx_description
1 polymer ?
#
loop_
_entity_poly.entity_id
_entity_poly.type
_entity_poly.pdbx_seq_one_letter_code
_entity_poly.pdbx_strand_id
1 'polypeptide(L)'
;MLALKEDSFKKLTWSRDGECLDISSLPGLTVEGDLAKSSLYLSVPQAWLEYSEPDWDPPSRWEEGISGVLFDYNLLGQLNRQETNNTNNNTLSGNGTTGANLGAWRFRADWQMRVDQSSGSSTERQWDWSRYYAYRAIPSLGAKLTLGEDFFEFLHL
;
A
#
# COMPACT_ATOMS: atom_id res chain seq x y z
N MET A 1 19.64 -1.61 -2.93
CA MET A 1 20.25 -0.28 -3.11
C MET A 1 20.74 0.19 -1.74
N LEU A 2 21.98 0.68 -1.61
CA LEU A 2 22.51 1.15 -0.31
C LEU A 2 21.75 2.42 0.08
N ALA A 3 21.11 2.42 1.25
CA ALA A 3 20.38 3.59 1.74
C ALA A 3 21.39 4.57 2.34
N LEU A 4 21.99 5.41 1.51
CA LEU A 4 22.86 6.51 1.93
C LEU A 4 22.01 7.74 2.25
N LYS A 5 22.41 8.52 3.25
CA LYS A 5 21.79 9.84 3.50
C LYS A 5 21.94 10.73 2.28
N GLU A 6 20.96 11.60 2.07
CA GLU A 6 20.95 12.54 0.94
C GLU A 6 22.17 13.49 0.96
N ASP A 7 22.64 13.88 2.14
CA ASP A 7 23.86 14.69 2.29
C ASP A 7 25.16 13.91 2.04
N SER A 8 25.13 12.58 2.15
CA SER A 8 26.24 11.71 1.76
C SER A 8 26.38 11.65 0.24
N PHE A 9 25.24 11.62 -0.49
CA PHE A 9 25.24 11.61 -1.96
C PHE A 9 25.90 12.85 -2.56
N LYS A 10 25.74 14.03 -1.94
CA LYS A 10 26.37 15.28 -2.40
C LYS A 10 27.89 15.29 -2.27
N LYS A 11 28.45 14.42 -1.42
CA LYS A 11 29.91 14.29 -1.20
C LYS A 11 30.56 13.28 -2.13
N LEU A 12 29.77 12.49 -2.84
CA LEU A 12 30.26 11.51 -3.80
C LEU A 12 30.88 12.23 -4.99
N THR A 13 32.16 11.95 -5.23
CA THR A 13 32.84 12.35 -6.45
C THR A 13 32.81 11.20 -7.44
N TRP A 14 32.62 11.55 -8.71
CA TRP A 14 32.58 10.60 -9.81
C TRP A 14 33.77 10.87 -10.73
N SER A 15 34.43 9.80 -11.15
CA SER A 15 35.53 9.79 -12.11
C SER A 15 35.06 9.16 -13.42
N ARG A 16 35.89 9.27 -14.48
CA ARG A 16 35.61 8.79 -15.84
C ARG A 16 34.24 9.24 -16.34
N ASP A 17 34.08 10.55 -16.51
CA ASP A 17 32.87 11.18 -17.07
C ASP A 17 31.55 10.82 -16.34
N GLY A 18 31.62 10.49 -15.05
CA GLY A 18 30.44 10.17 -14.23
C GLY A 18 30.13 8.69 -14.11
N GLU A 19 30.93 7.81 -14.72
CA GLU A 19 30.64 6.37 -14.76
C GLU A 19 31.18 5.61 -13.54
N CYS A 20 32.24 6.12 -12.90
CA CYS A 20 32.91 5.43 -11.79
C CYS A 20 32.83 6.24 -10.50
N LEU A 21 32.26 5.67 -9.45
CA LEU A 21 32.27 6.26 -8.12
C LEU A 21 33.70 6.24 -7.56
N ASP A 22 34.21 7.39 -7.14
CA ASP A 22 35.45 7.44 -6.39
C ASP A 22 35.20 6.97 -4.95
N ILE A 23 35.69 5.77 -4.63
CA ILE A 23 35.51 5.15 -3.31
C ILE A 23 36.13 6.01 -2.20
N SER A 24 37.17 6.79 -2.52
CA SER A 24 37.84 7.67 -1.55
C SER A 24 37.02 8.92 -1.18
N SER A 25 35.93 9.18 -1.89
CA SER A 25 35.04 10.31 -1.64
C SER A 25 34.32 10.23 -0.30
N LEU A 26 34.06 9.02 0.20
CA LEU A 26 33.47 8.77 1.52
C LEU A 26 34.53 8.20 2.47
N PRO A 27 34.94 8.97 3.49
CA PRO A 27 35.87 8.49 4.50
C PRO A 27 35.38 7.20 5.16
N GLY A 28 36.22 6.16 5.11
CA GLY A 28 35.95 4.86 5.70
C GLY A 28 35.17 3.87 4.82
N LEU A 29 34.81 4.24 3.59
CA LEU A 29 34.27 3.30 2.61
C LEU A 29 35.38 2.38 2.10
N THR A 30 35.19 1.06 2.21
CA THR A 30 36.12 0.08 1.62
C THR A 30 35.38 -0.89 0.69
N VAL A 31 36.05 -1.27 -0.39
CA VAL A 31 35.53 -2.18 -1.41
C VAL A 31 36.57 -3.25 -1.69
N GLU A 32 36.21 -4.51 -1.51
CA GLU A 32 37.09 -5.65 -1.74
C GLU A 32 36.38 -6.68 -2.63
N GLY A 33 36.98 -7.00 -3.79
CA GLY A 33 36.45 -7.98 -4.73
C GLY A 33 37.10 -9.34 -4.55
N ASP A 34 36.30 -10.37 -4.28
CA ASP A 34 36.70 -11.78 -4.32
C ASP A 34 36.19 -12.40 -5.64
N LEU A 35 37.06 -12.40 -6.65
CA LEU A 35 36.75 -12.99 -7.98
C LEU A 35 36.57 -14.50 -7.92
N ALA A 36 37.22 -15.19 -6.98
CA ALA A 36 37.10 -16.64 -6.84
C ALA A 36 35.69 -17.04 -6.37
N LYS A 37 35.03 -16.16 -5.60
CA LYS A 37 33.64 -16.35 -5.14
C LYS A 37 32.62 -15.52 -5.91
N SER A 38 33.05 -14.69 -6.86
CA SER A 38 32.21 -13.69 -7.52
C SER A 38 31.48 -12.79 -6.52
N SER A 39 32.16 -12.40 -5.44
CA SER A 39 31.61 -11.60 -4.35
C SER A 39 32.29 -10.23 -4.28
N LEU A 40 31.50 -9.21 -3.97
CA LEU A 40 31.99 -7.87 -3.68
C LEU A 40 31.65 -7.54 -2.23
N TYR A 41 32.68 -7.38 -1.41
CA TYR A 41 32.56 -6.94 -0.03
C TYR A 41 32.61 -5.42 0.01
N LEU A 42 31.58 -4.81 0.60
CA LEU A 42 31.45 -3.37 0.74
C LEU A 42 31.29 -3.04 2.22
N SER A 43 32.21 -2.26 2.77
CA SER A 43 32.09 -1.73 4.14
C SER A 43 31.76 -0.25 4.08
N VAL A 44 30.54 0.10 4.51
CA VAL A 44 30.06 1.49 4.57
C VAL A 44 29.90 1.89 6.04
N PRO A 45 30.56 2.96 6.51
CA PRO A 45 30.34 3.45 7.87
C PRO A 45 28.88 3.86 8.10
N GLN A 46 28.30 3.43 9.22
CA GLN A 46 26.90 3.71 9.58
C GLN A 46 26.57 5.22 9.61
N ALA A 47 27.57 6.08 9.86
CA ALA A 47 27.38 7.54 9.85
C ALA A 47 26.80 8.07 8.52
N TRP A 48 27.11 7.39 7.40
CA TRP A 48 26.71 7.77 6.04
C TRP A 48 25.41 7.12 5.58
N LEU A 49 24.99 6.05 6.26
CA LEU A 49 23.75 5.34 5.96
C LEU A 49 22.57 6.11 6.53
N GLU A 50 21.47 6.14 5.79
CA GLU A 50 20.18 6.59 6.29
C GLU A 50 19.83 5.76 7.53
N TYR A 51 19.20 6.39 8.51
CA TYR A 51 18.81 5.69 9.73
C TYR A 51 17.99 4.45 9.33
N SER A 52 18.23 3.30 9.96
CA SER A 52 17.39 2.13 9.76
C SER A 52 17.28 1.43 11.09
N GLU A 53 16.10 1.45 11.69
CA GLU A 53 15.77 0.54 12.78
C GLU A 53 15.32 -0.79 12.18
N PRO A 54 15.41 -1.91 12.94
CA PRO A 54 14.90 -3.20 12.47
C PRO A 54 13.45 -3.14 11.99
N ASP A 55 12.65 -2.24 12.58
CA ASP A 55 11.23 -2.06 12.29
C ASP A 55 10.94 -0.79 11.44
N TRP A 56 11.98 -0.12 10.91
CA TRP A 56 11.82 1.09 10.12
C TRP A 56 12.64 1.06 8.83
N ASP A 57 11.94 1.01 7.69
CA ASP A 57 12.56 1.20 6.38
C ASP A 57 12.40 2.65 5.92
N PRO A 58 13.51 3.29 5.48
CA PRO A 58 13.47 4.66 5.01
C PRO A 58 12.55 4.80 3.78
N PRO A 59 11.92 5.98 3.58
CA PRO A 59 11.00 6.19 2.48
C PRO A 59 11.64 6.00 1.09
N SER A 60 12.97 6.14 1.00
CA SER A 60 13.77 5.87 -0.20
C SER A 60 13.70 4.43 -0.71
N ARG A 61 13.31 3.47 0.16
CA ARG A 61 13.16 2.05 -0.17
C ARG A 61 11.73 1.63 -0.51
N TRP A 62 10.76 2.53 -0.37
CA TRP A 62 9.37 2.17 -0.59
C TRP A 62 9.11 1.97 -2.08
N GLU A 63 8.66 0.77 -2.45
CA GLU A 63 8.20 0.48 -3.79
C GLU A 63 6.73 0.85 -3.94
N GLU A 64 6.38 1.46 -5.07
CA GLU A 64 4.99 1.83 -5.37
C GLU A 64 4.13 0.62 -5.77
N GLY A 65 4.74 -0.55 -5.88
CA GLY A 65 4.09 -1.79 -6.27
C GLY A 65 3.83 -1.87 -7.78
N ILE A 66 3.02 -2.84 -8.15
CA ILE A 66 2.74 -3.18 -9.55
C ILE A 66 1.36 -2.65 -9.94
N SER A 67 1.26 -2.09 -11.13
CA SER A 67 -0.01 -1.66 -11.69
C SER A 67 -0.92 -2.87 -11.92
N GLY A 68 -2.17 -2.79 -11.45
CA GLY A 68 -3.09 -3.90 -11.52
C GLY A 68 -4.48 -3.55 -11.03
N VAL A 69 -5.41 -4.48 -11.19
CA VAL A 69 -6.79 -4.37 -10.72
C VAL A 69 -7.04 -5.39 -9.61
N LEU A 70 -7.91 -5.03 -8.67
CA LEU A 70 -8.35 -5.88 -7.57
C LEU A 70 -9.87 -5.85 -7.48
N PHE A 71 -10.44 -6.98 -7.10
CA PHE A 71 -11.85 -7.11 -6.80
C PHE A 71 -12.01 -8.04 -5.61
N ASP A 72 -12.44 -7.47 -4.49
CA ASP A 72 -12.76 -8.19 -3.27
C ASP A 72 -14.28 -8.32 -3.12
N TYR A 73 -14.72 -9.45 -2.58
CA TYR A 73 -16.13 -9.73 -2.34
C TYR A 73 -16.31 -10.61 -1.10
N ASN A 74 -17.36 -10.31 -0.35
CA ASN A 74 -17.81 -11.08 0.79
C ASN A 74 -19.34 -11.21 0.72
N LEU A 75 -19.85 -12.44 0.85
CA LEU A 75 -21.27 -12.78 0.71
C LEU A 75 -21.73 -13.52 1.96
N LEU A 76 -22.84 -13.07 2.55
CA LEU A 76 -23.46 -13.69 3.71
C LEU A 76 -24.94 -13.97 3.41
N GLY A 77 -25.30 -15.25 3.40
CA GLY A 77 -26.69 -15.71 3.30
C GLY A 77 -27.20 -16.23 4.64
N GLN A 78 -28.37 -15.78 5.05
CA GLN A 78 -29.07 -16.25 6.24
C GLN A 78 -30.48 -16.71 5.86
N LEU A 79 -30.84 -17.92 6.29
CA LEU A 79 -32.16 -18.51 6.09
C LEU A 79 -32.82 -18.64 7.46
N ASN A 80 -33.99 -18.03 7.63
CA ASN A 80 -34.76 -18.13 8.86
C ASN A 80 -36.13 -18.74 8.57
N ARG A 81 -36.43 -19.84 9.24
CA ARG A 81 -37.69 -20.58 9.07
C ARG A 81 -38.45 -20.55 10.40
N GLN A 82 -39.64 -19.97 10.39
CA GLN A 82 -40.47 -19.88 11.58
C GLN A 82 -41.60 -20.92 11.54
N GLU A 83 -41.51 -21.92 12.40
CA GLU A 83 -42.43 -23.07 12.44
C GLU A 83 -43.89 -22.69 12.78
N THR A 84 -44.12 -21.63 13.56
CA THR A 84 -45.48 -21.28 14.05
C THR A 84 -46.38 -20.61 13.01
N ASN A 85 -45.83 -19.91 12.00
CA ASN A 85 -46.59 -19.16 11.00
C ASN A 85 -46.25 -19.53 9.54
N ASN A 86 -45.43 -20.56 9.32
CA ASN A 86 -44.94 -20.96 7.98
C ASN A 86 -44.33 -19.78 7.18
N THR A 87 -43.76 -18.80 7.89
CA THR A 87 -43.06 -17.65 7.32
C THR A 87 -41.59 -18.00 7.18
N ASN A 88 -41.08 -17.96 5.94
CA ASN A 88 -39.66 -18.04 5.66
C ASN A 88 -39.15 -16.63 5.38
N ASN A 89 -38.06 -16.24 6.04
CA ASN A 89 -37.35 -15.00 5.78
C ASN A 89 -35.91 -15.33 5.40
N ASN A 90 -35.53 -14.96 4.18
CA ASN A 90 -34.21 -15.20 3.62
C ASN A 90 -33.54 -13.86 3.37
N THR A 91 -32.35 -13.68 3.90
CA THR A 91 -31.58 -12.45 3.72
C THR A 91 -30.23 -12.79 3.10
N LEU A 92 -29.92 -12.20 1.95
CA LEU A 92 -28.62 -12.28 1.31
C LEU A 92 -28.00 -10.89 1.34
N SER A 93 -26.85 -10.78 1.98
CA SER A 93 -26.06 -9.55 2.00
C SER A 93 -24.70 -9.79 1.37
N GLY A 94 -24.12 -8.75 0.80
CA GLY A 94 -22.77 -8.79 0.27
C GLY A 94 -22.12 -7.43 0.35
N ASN A 95 -20.81 -7.42 0.47
CA ASN A 95 -20.01 -6.21 0.34
C ASN A 95 -18.67 -6.56 -0.32
N GLY A 96 -17.95 -5.54 -0.75
CA GLY A 96 -16.64 -5.72 -1.32
C GLY A 96 -16.04 -4.41 -1.79
N THR A 97 -14.80 -4.51 -2.27
CA THR A 97 -14.05 -3.37 -2.78
C THR A 97 -13.49 -3.70 -4.15
N THR A 98 -13.81 -2.85 -5.12
CA THR A 98 -13.11 -2.83 -6.41
C THR A 98 -11.97 -1.83 -6.33
N GLY A 99 -10.83 -2.13 -6.95
CA GLY A 99 -9.73 -1.20 -6.96
C GLY A 99 -8.78 -1.35 -8.14
N ALA A 100 -7.97 -0.31 -8.33
CA ALA A 100 -6.87 -0.30 -9.28
C ALA A 100 -5.65 0.38 -8.65
N ASN A 101 -4.47 -0.12 -8.97
CA ASN A 101 -3.19 0.48 -8.61
C ASN A 101 -2.49 0.93 -9.89
N LEU A 102 -1.98 2.16 -9.91
CA LEU A 102 -1.26 2.76 -11.03
C LEU A 102 -0.10 3.60 -10.49
N GLY A 103 1.09 2.99 -10.43
CA GLY A 103 2.22 3.58 -9.71
C GLY A 103 1.84 3.89 -8.26
N ALA A 104 2.10 5.11 -7.81
CA ALA A 104 1.80 5.53 -6.44
C ALA A 104 0.30 5.67 -6.12
N TRP A 105 -0.54 5.73 -7.14
CA TRP A 105 -1.98 5.94 -6.97
C TRP A 105 -2.72 4.65 -6.73
N ARG A 106 -3.58 4.67 -5.72
CA ARG A 106 -4.44 3.55 -5.32
C ARG A 106 -5.88 4.02 -5.37
N PHE A 107 -6.64 3.51 -6.34
CA PHE A 107 -8.06 3.79 -6.54
C PHE A 107 -8.88 2.68 -5.90
N ARG A 108 -9.92 3.04 -5.15
CA ARG A 108 -10.81 2.11 -4.45
C ARG A 108 -12.26 2.55 -4.59
N ALA A 109 -13.15 1.58 -4.70
CA ALA A 109 -14.58 1.75 -4.80
C ALA A 109 -15.28 0.64 -4.01
N ASP A 110 -16.00 1.02 -2.95
CA ASP A 110 -16.69 0.08 -2.07
C ASP A 110 -18.14 -0.09 -2.51
N TRP A 111 -18.60 -1.34 -2.54
CA TRP A 111 -19.96 -1.70 -2.90
C TRP A 111 -20.60 -2.55 -1.81
N GLN A 112 -21.91 -2.40 -1.66
CA GLN A 112 -22.72 -3.16 -0.74
C GLN A 112 -24.02 -3.58 -1.41
N MET A 113 -24.51 -4.75 -1.06
CA MET A 113 -25.78 -5.28 -1.55
C MET A 113 -26.54 -5.98 -0.44
N ARG A 114 -27.86 -5.89 -0.50
CA ARG A 114 -28.77 -6.57 0.39
C ARG A 114 -30.03 -6.97 -0.34
N VAL A 115 -30.43 -8.22 -0.15
CA VAL A 115 -31.64 -8.80 -0.71
C VAL A 115 -32.38 -9.48 0.43
N ASP A 116 -33.55 -8.93 0.78
CA ASP A 116 -34.43 -9.49 1.80
C ASP A 116 -35.68 -10.07 1.13
N GLN A 117 -35.98 -11.33 1.43
CA GLN A 117 -37.13 -12.05 0.89
C GLN A 117 -37.93 -12.68 2.02
N SER A 118 -39.14 -12.16 2.26
CA SER A 118 -40.08 -12.71 3.24
C SER A 118 -41.29 -13.33 2.55
N SER A 119 -41.80 -14.43 3.10
CA SER A 119 -43.03 -15.09 2.64
C SER A 119 -44.23 -14.14 2.78
N GLY A 120 -44.81 -13.73 1.65
CA GLY A 120 -45.99 -12.85 1.61
C GLY A 120 -45.71 -11.36 1.39
N SER A 121 -44.45 -10.93 1.26
CA SER A 121 -44.08 -9.56 0.88
C SER A 121 -43.28 -9.51 -0.42
N SER A 122 -43.17 -8.32 -1.02
CA SER A 122 -42.25 -8.09 -2.15
C SER A 122 -40.79 -8.27 -1.69
N THR A 123 -39.95 -8.80 -2.58
CA THR A 123 -38.49 -8.86 -2.37
C THR A 123 -37.91 -7.46 -2.37
N GLU A 124 -37.22 -7.08 -1.30
CA GLU A 124 -36.48 -5.83 -1.24
C GLU A 124 -35.05 -6.08 -1.71
N ARG A 125 -34.57 -5.24 -2.64
CA ARG A 125 -33.22 -5.31 -3.21
C ARG A 125 -32.59 -3.94 -3.13
N GLN A 126 -31.49 -3.85 -2.41
CA GLN A 126 -30.67 -2.66 -2.28
C GLN A 126 -29.27 -2.99 -2.80
N TRP A 127 -28.75 -2.13 -3.67
CA TRP A 127 -27.39 -2.22 -4.17
C TRP A 127 -26.86 -0.80 -4.31
N ASP A 128 -25.78 -0.53 -3.60
CA ASP A 128 -25.22 0.80 -3.50
C ASP A 128 -23.69 0.72 -3.60
N TRP A 129 -23.11 1.71 -4.25
CA TRP A 129 -21.70 2.01 -4.09
C TRP A 129 -21.58 3.05 -2.99
N SER A 130 -20.94 2.65 -1.90
CA SER A 130 -20.91 3.45 -0.69
C SER A 130 -19.77 4.47 -0.69
N ARG A 131 -18.66 4.19 -1.39
CA ARG A 131 -17.49 5.06 -1.42
C ARG A 131 -16.69 4.95 -2.70
N TYR A 132 -16.14 6.07 -3.14
CA TYR A 132 -15.14 6.15 -4.21
C TYR A 132 -14.00 7.07 -3.80
N TYR A 133 -12.79 6.54 -3.71
CA TYR A 133 -11.64 7.31 -3.27
C TYR A 133 -10.34 6.88 -3.95
N ALA A 134 -9.41 7.81 -4.03
CA ALA A 134 -8.06 7.59 -4.52
C ALA A 134 -7.08 8.11 -3.47
N TYR A 135 -6.00 7.38 -3.22
CA TYR A 135 -4.97 7.84 -2.31
C TYR A 135 -3.57 7.55 -2.83
N ARG A 136 -2.62 8.37 -2.36
CA ARG A 136 -1.18 8.19 -2.60
C ARG A 136 -0.39 8.63 -1.38
N ALA A 137 0.75 7.98 -1.14
CA ALA A 137 1.71 8.44 -0.15
C ALA A 137 2.50 9.64 -0.69
N ILE A 138 2.92 10.54 0.20
CA ILE A 138 3.88 11.61 -0.08
C ILE A 138 5.05 11.43 0.89
N PRO A 139 6.07 10.62 0.49
CA PRO A 139 7.22 10.28 1.34
C PRO A 139 7.94 11.49 1.93
N SER A 140 8.11 12.56 1.13
CA SER A 140 8.80 13.78 1.55
C SER A 140 8.12 14.54 2.69
N LEU A 141 6.82 14.33 2.89
CA LEU A 141 6.02 14.95 3.94
C LEU A 141 5.61 13.96 5.04
N GLY A 142 5.93 12.67 4.88
CA GLY A 142 5.39 11.61 5.75
C GLY A 142 3.85 11.56 5.77
N ALA A 143 3.20 12.01 4.69
CA ALA A 143 1.76 12.22 4.64
C ALA A 143 1.05 11.32 3.62
N LYS A 144 -0.26 11.11 3.78
CA LYS A 144 -1.13 10.43 2.82
C LYS A 144 -2.12 11.43 2.24
N LEU A 145 -2.10 11.60 0.92
CA LEU A 145 -3.10 12.39 0.21
C LEU A 145 -4.25 11.47 -0.18
N THR A 146 -5.47 11.79 0.26
CA THR A 146 -6.72 11.13 -0.14
C THR A 146 -7.60 12.11 -0.90
N LEU A 147 -8.19 11.66 -2.00
CA LEU A 147 -9.12 12.40 -2.84
C LEU A 147 -10.40 11.57 -3.04
N GLY A 148 -11.57 12.19 -2.95
CA GLY A 148 -12.86 11.54 -3.18
C GLY A 148 -13.75 11.52 -1.94
N GLU A 149 -14.67 10.58 -1.92
CA GLU A 149 -15.63 10.38 -0.84
C GLU A 149 -14.97 9.56 0.26
N ASP A 150 -14.28 10.25 1.17
CA ASP A 150 -13.78 9.67 2.40
C ASP A 150 -14.36 10.45 3.59
N PHE A 151 -14.64 9.75 4.68
CA PHE A 151 -15.12 10.39 5.90
C PHE A 151 -14.02 11.31 6.42
N PHE A 152 -14.21 12.62 6.30
CA PHE A 152 -13.44 13.59 7.06
C PHE A 152 -13.88 13.50 8.53
N GLU A 153 -13.39 12.50 9.26
CA GLU A 153 -13.39 12.58 10.71
C GLU A 153 -12.26 13.53 11.11
N PHE A 154 -12.59 14.81 11.21
CA PHE A 154 -11.72 15.79 11.87
C PHE A 154 -11.63 15.37 13.34
N LEU A 155 -10.62 14.59 13.69
CA LEU A 155 -10.23 14.39 15.08
C LEU A 155 -9.69 15.75 15.57
N HIS A 156 -10.53 16.55 16.22
CA HIS A 156 -10.06 17.66 17.04
C HIS A 156 -9.29 17.07 18.22
N LEU A 157 -8.01 17.44 18.31
CA LEU A 157 -7.18 17.30 19.51
C LEU A 157 -7.79 18.04 20.70
#